data_AF-A0A8K0NWW7-F1
#
_entry.id   AF-A0A8K0NWW7-F1
#
_cell.length_a   1.000
_cell.length_b   1.000
_cell.length_c   1.000
_cell.angle_alpha   90.00
_cell.angle_beta   90.00
_cell.angle_gamma   90.00
#
_symmetry.space_group_name_H-M   'P 1'
#
loop_
_entity.id
_entity.type
_entity.pdbx_description
1 polymer ?
#
loop_
_entity_poly.entity_id
_entity_poly.type
_entity_poly.pdbx_seq_one_letter_code
_entity_poly.pdbx_strand_id
1 'polypeptide(L)'
;MYEVKSNAYVLMSLWQATRLYERLSSHKIVLYEQRGRGGDEFEHTLRNFYEAVETTSEADGSSPTGPLLLAVCRGKVSEGLDFADNNARAVISVGIPYPNFKDTQVELKRRFNDTHCINRGLLNGSEWYEIQAYRALNQALGRCIRHRNDWGAIILIDDRFSKNKRFVQGLSKWIKNMLNHYPTWKNMYDGLNQFMQKQKKSVGEF
;
A
#
# COMPACT_ATOMS: atom_id res chain seq x y z
N MET A 1 -13.74 8.97 -26.13
CA MET A 1 -12.47 8.91 -25.37
C MET A 1 -12.83 8.64 -23.92
N TYR A 2 -12.95 7.37 -23.53
CA TYR A 2 -13.36 7.01 -22.16
C TYR A 2 -12.16 7.19 -21.23
N GLU A 3 -12.18 8.28 -20.49
CA GLU A 3 -11.22 8.53 -19.43
C GLU A 3 -11.44 7.46 -18.35
N VAL A 4 -10.54 6.48 -18.27
CA VAL A 4 -10.54 5.49 -17.19
C VAL A 4 -10.21 6.24 -15.90
N LYS A 5 -11.27 6.71 -15.21
CA LYS A 5 -11.15 7.31 -13.88
C LYS A 5 -10.33 6.36 -13.01
N SER A 6 -9.27 6.87 -12.40
CA SER A 6 -8.43 6.11 -11.48
C SER A 6 -9.32 5.49 -10.39
N ASN A 7 -9.08 4.25 -9.98
CA ASN A 7 -9.83 3.62 -8.88
C ASN A 7 -9.81 4.49 -7.62
N ALA A 8 -8.71 5.22 -7.36
CA ALA A 8 -8.61 6.17 -6.27
C ALA A 8 -9.62 7.32 -6.38
N TYR A 9 -9.84 7.87 -7.58
CA TYR A 9 -10.81 8.95 -7.80
C TYR A 9 -12.25 8.48 -7.56
N VAL A 10 -12.57 7.27 -8.04
CA VAL A 10 -13.88 6.67 -7.80
C VAL A 10 -14.11 6.42 -6.31
N LEU A 11 -13.13 5.86 -5.61
CA LEU A 11 -13.19 5.67 -4.15
C LEU A 11 -13.37 7.00 -3.41
N MET A 12 -12.64 8.04 -3.80
CA MET A 12 -12.77 9.37 -3.21
C MET A 12 -14.16 9.97 -3.41
N SER A 13 -14.72 9.88 -4.62
CA SER A 13 -16.08 10.34 -4.87
C SER A 13 -17.12 9.59 -4.04
N LEU A 14 -16.94 8.28 -3.83
CA LEU A 14 -17.81 7.48 -2.96
C LEU A 14 -17.66 7.87 -1.49
N TRP A 15 -16.44 8.13 -1.02
CA TRP A 15 -16.19 8.53 0.36
C TRP A 15 -16.75 9.91 0.68
N GLN A 16 -16.74 10.82 -0.29
CA GLN A 16 -17.41 12.11 -0.19
C GLN A 16 -18.93 11.92 -0.12
N ALA A 17 -19.51 11.13 -1.03
CA ALA A 17 -20.95 10.85 -1.03
C ALA A 17 -21.44 10.16 0.26
N THR A 18 -20.61 9.32 0.89
CA THR A 18 -20.95 8.56 2.10
C THR A 18 -20.54 9.25 3.41
N ARG A 19 -20.01 10.48 3.35
CA ARG A 19 -19.42 11.22 4.49
C ARG A 19 -18.28 10.49 5.21
N LEU A 20 -17.75 9.41 4.63
CA LEU A 20 -16.56 8.73 5.14
C LEU A 20 -15.34 9.65 5.06
N TYR A 21 -15.25 10.48 4.02
CA TYR A 21 -14.18 11.45 3.89
C TYR A 21 -14.14 12.41 5.08
N GLU A 22 -15.27 13.01 5.46
CA GLU A 22 -15.36 13.91 6.62
C GLU A 22 -14.91 13.23 7.91
N ARG A 23 -15.32 11.98 8.12
CA ARG A 23 -14.93 11.18 9.29
C ARG A 23 -13.43 10.85 9.30
N LEU A 24 -12.81 10.64 8.14
CA LEU A 24 -11.37 10.43 8.05
C LEU A 24 -10.62 11.74 8.28
N SER A 25 -11.08 12.82 7.65
CA SER A 25 -10.52 14.17 7.78
C SER A 25 -10.58 14.72 9.20
N SER A 26 -11.56 14.29 10.01
CA SER A 26 -11.61 14.68 11.43
C SER A 26 -10.52 14.03 12.29
N HIS A 27 -9.90 12.94 11.82
CA HIS A 27 -8.87 12.22 12.57
C HIS A 27 -7.47 12.37 11.96
N LYS A 28 -7.39 12.56 10.63
CA LYS A 28 -6.15 12.58 9.84
C LYS A 28 -6.21 13.60 8.72
N ILE A 29 -5.05 14.15 8.35
CA ILE A 29 -4.92 15.00 7.17
C ILE A 29 -4.89 14.09 5.94
N VAL A 30 -6.01 14.03 5.20
CA VAL A 30 -6.14 13.12 4.05
C VAL A 30 -5.51 13.76 2.82
N LEU A 31 -4.46 13.13 2.30
CA LEU A 31 -3.77 13.48 1.07
C LEU A 31 -3.93 12.35 0.07
N TYR A 32 -3.95 12.65 -1.23
CA TYR A 32 -4.06 11.64 -2.27
C TYR A 32 -3.16 11.96 -3.46
N GLU A 33 -2.65 10.92 -4.09
CA GLU A 33 -1.84 11.03 -5.30
C GLU A 33 -2.70 11.57 -6.46
N GLN A 34 -2.38 12.77 -6.94
CA GLN A 34 -3.02 13.35 -8.12
C GLN A 34 -2.41 12.78 -9.41
N ARG A 35 -3.25 12.45 -10.38
CA ARG A 35 -2.81 12.04 -11.72
C ARG A 35 -2.46 13.26 -12.56
N GLY A 36 -1.29 13.83 -12.33
CA GLY A 36 -0.71 14.92 -13.14
C GLY A 36 0.54 14.47 -13.89
N ARG A 37 0.72 14.93 -15.12
CA ARG A 37 2.01 14.80 -15.85
C ARG A 37 3.10 15.70 -15.27
N GLY A 38 2.73 16.74 -14.51
CA GLY A 38 3.67 17.63 -13.85
C GLY A 38 4.38 16.94 -12.69
N GLY A 39 5.70 17.11 -12.59
CA GLY A 39 6.44 16.78 -11.36
C GLY A 39 5.95 17.63 -10.18
N ASP A 40 5.58 18.88 -10.45
CA ASP A 40 5.34 19.91 -9.43
C ASP A 40 4.16 19.63 -8.49
N GLU A 41 3.05 19.08 -8.99
CA GLU A 41 1.88 18.72 -8.17
C GLU A 41 2.18 17.56 -7.21
N PHE A 42 2.97 16.60 -7.68
CA PHE A 42 3.42 15.47 -6.89
C PHE A 42 4.36 15.95 -5.78
N GLU A 43 5.38 16.75 -6.14
CA GLU A 43 6.29 17.36 -5.17
C GLU A 43 5.56 18.23 -4.14
N HIS A 44 4.52 18.97 -4.56
CA HIS A 44 3.70 19.74 -3.64
C HIS A 44 2.93 18.84 -2.66
N THR A 45 2.33 17.74 -3.14
CA THR A 45 1.63 16.77 -2.27
C THR A 45 2.59 16.16 -1.23
N LEU A 46 3.84 15.88 -1.62
CA LEU A 46 4.85 15.35 -0.71
C LEU A 46 5.33 16.36 0.31
N ARG A 47 5.56 17.61 -0.09
CA ARG A 47 5.89 18.68 0.86
C ARG A 47 4.79 18.81 1.91
N ASN A 48 3.53 18.86 1.49
CA ASN A 48 2.38 18.91 2.40
C ASN A 48 2.30 17.67 3.29
N PHE A 49 2.71 16.50 2.79
CA PHE A 49 2.77 15.27 3.59
C PHE A 49 3.82 15.38 4.71
N TYR A 50 5.05 15.76 4.40
CA TYR A 50 6.12 15.89 5.40
C TYR A 50 5.83 17.01 6.41
N GLU A 51 5.33 18.15 5.96
CA GLU A 51 4.89 19.25 6.84
C GLU A 51 3.77 18.80 7.79
N ALA A 52 2.82 17.99 7.31
CA ALA A 52 1.78 17.41 8.14
C ALA A 52 2.34 16.39 9.14
N VAL A 53 3.37 15.61 8.80
CA VAL A 53 4.04 14.71 9.76
C VAL A 53 4.69 15.53 10.88
N GLU A 54 5.47 16.56 10.54
CA GLU A 54 6.18 17.39 11.52
C GLU A 54 5.19 18.10 12.46
N THR A 55 4.21 18.82 11.91
CA THR A 55 3.22 19.57 12.69
C THR A 55 2.43 18.69 13.67
N THR A 56 2.12 17.46 13.27
CA THR A 56 1.33 16.53 14.11
C THR A 56 2.17 15.72 15.07
N SER A 57 3.48 15.62 14.85
CA SER A 57 4.40 14.96 15.78
C SER A 57 4.65 15.77 17.05
N GLU A 58 4.55 17.10 16.95
CA GLU A 58 4.69 18.04 18.07
C GLU A 58 3.37 18.30 18.82
N ALA A 59 2.24 17.91 18.23
CA ALA A 59 0.92 18.13 18.81
C ALA A 59 0.61 17.10 19.91
N ASP A 60 0.27 17.61 21.11
CA ASP A 60 0.03 16.83 22.33
C ASP A 60 -1.34 16.11 22.30
N GLY A 61 -1.44 15.09 21.44
CA GLY A 61 -2.60 14.18 21.37
C GLY A 61 -3.89 14.77 20.78
N SER A 62 -3.86 16.02 20.30
CA SER A 62 -4.99 16.63 19.60
C SER A 62 -5.10 16.10 18.16
N SER A 63 -6.34 16.03 17.65
CA SER A 63 -6.56 15.70 16.23
C SER A 63 -6.32 16.94 15.37
N PRO A 64 -5.75 16.79 14.16
CA PRO A 64 -5.42 15.54 13.46
C PRO A 64 -4.12 14.87 13.94
N THR A 65 -4.12 13.54 14.02
CA THR A 65 -3.01 12.70 14.56
C THR A 65 -1.89 12.39 13.55
N GLY A 66 -1.93 13.01 12.37
CA GLY A 66 -1.00 12.78 11.28
C GLY A 66 -1.65 12.62 9.91
N PRO A 67 -0.84 12.57 8.84
CA PRO A 67 -1.34 12.45 7.47
C PRO A 67 -1.76 11.02 7.12
N LEU A 68 -2.72 10.91 6.22
CA LEU A 68 -3.11 9.69 5.52
C LEU A 68 -2.88 9.91 4.03
N LEU A 69 -1.86 9.26 3.47
CA LEU A 69 -1.56 9.33 2.04
C LEU A 69 -2.22 8.18 1.28
N LEU A 70 -3.15 8.51 0.38
CA LEU A 70 -3.79 7.57 -0.52
C LEU A 70 -3.04 7.54 -1.85
N ALA A 71 -2.45 6.40 -2.18
CA ALA A 71 -1.67 6.22 -3.39
C ALA A 71 -2.16 5.03 -4.21
N VAL A 72 -1.78 4.99 -5.49
CA VAL A 72 -2.01 3.82 -6.34
C VAL A 72 -0.72 3.01 -6.49
N CYS A 73 -0.84 1.68 -6.48
CA CYS A 73 0.30 0.83 -6.82
C CYS A 73 0.72 1.08 -8.28
N ARG A 74 2.02 1.03 -8.57
CA ARG A 74 2.64 1.46 -9.83
C ARG A 74 2.51 2.96 -10.12
N GLY A 75 2.18 3.74 -9.08
CA GLY A 75 2.25 5.19 -9.06
C GLY A 75 3.60 5.67 -8.55
N LYS A 76 3.84 6.98 -8.66
CA LYS A 76 5.11 7.61 -8.28
C LYS A 76 5.39 7.42 -6.79
N VAL A 77 4.35 7.52 -5.95
CA VAL A 77 4.46 7.31 -4.49
C VAL A 77 4.93 5.88 -4.16
N SER A 78 4.38 4.88 -4.84
CA SER A 78 4.61 3.48 -4.51
C SER A 78 5.97 2.93 -4.98
N GLU A 79 6.62 3.60 -5.93
CA GLU A 79 7.89 3.16 -6.52
C GLU A 79 9.08 4.04 -6.12
N GLY A 80 8.90 5.36 -6.06
CA GLY A 80 10.00 6.33 -6.03
C GLY A 80 10.32 6.97 -4.68
N LEU A 81 9.56 6.67 -3.62
CA LEU A 81 9.70 7.34 -2.34
C LEU A 81 9.93 6.39 -1.18
N ASP A 82 10.64 6.92 -0.18
CA ASP A 82 10.98 6.22 1.04
C ASP A 82 10.40 6.92 2.26
N PHE A 83 9.53 6.22 3.00
CA PHE A 83 8.90 6.73 4.21
C PHE A 83 9.52 6.06 5.43
N ALA A 84 10.69 6.55 5.84
CA ALA A 84 11.41 6.05 7.01
C ALA A 84 10.75 6.51 8.33
N ASP A 85 10.89 5.70 9.38
CA ASP A 85 10.56 6.07 10.76
C ASP A 85 9.11 6.55 10.94
N ASN A 86 8.93 7.77 11.45
CA ASN A 86 7.63 8.35 11.75
C ASN A 86 6.85 8.74 10.49
N ASN A 87 7.48 8.72 9.31
CA ASN A 87 6.81 9.08 8.07
C ASN A 87 5.81 8.02 7.61
N ALA A 88 5.94 6.74 8.02
CA ALA A 88 4.94 5.71 7.72
C ALA A 88 4.94 4.57 8.74
N ARG A 89 4.30 4.78 9.90
CA ARG A 89 4.13 3.72 10.92
C ARG A 89 3.15 2.62 10.51
N ALA A 90 2.34 2.83 9.47
CA ALA A 90 1.48 1.80 8.92
C ALA A 90 1.36 1.91 7.40
N VAL A 91 1.42 0.76 6.71
CA VAL A 91 1.09 0.63 5.29
C VAL A 91 -0.09 -0.32 5.15
N ILE A 92 -1.14 0.17 4.48
CA ILE A 92 -2.36 -0.59 4.24
C ILE A 92 -2.45 -0.85 2.74
N SER A 93 -2.48 -2.13 2.37
CA SER A 93 -2.73 -2.54 0.99
C SER A 93 -4.14 -3.12 0.88
N VAL A 94 -4.93 -2.55 -0.05
CA VAL A 94 -6.28 -3.03 -0.34
C VAL A 94 -6.24 -3.80 -1.66
N GLY A 95 -6.41 -5.12 -1.56
CA GLY A 95 -6.33 -6.03 -2.70
C GLY A 95 -4.92 -6.29 -3.22
N ILE A 96 -4.85 -6.95 -4.37
CA ILE A 96 -3.59 -7.28 -5.07
C ILE A 96 -3.55 -6.50 -6.39
N PRO A 97 -2.48 -5.72 -6.69
CA PRO A 97 -2.43 -4.79 -7.81
C PRO A 97 -2.07 -5.49 -9.12
N TYR A 98 -2.99 -6.32 -9.61
CA TYR A 98 -2.86 -6.97 -10.91
C TYR A 98 -2.84 -5.94 -12.05
N PRO A 99 -1.97 -6.11 -13.06
CA PRO A 99 -2.06 -5.33 -14.29
C PRO A 99 -3.45 -5.47 -14.93
N ASN A 100 -3.90 -4.47 -15.67
CA ASN A 100 -5.19 -4.56 -16.36
C ASN A 100 -5.15 -5.74 -17.35
N PHE A 101 -6.04 -6.71 -17.13
CA PHE A 101 -6.08 -7.93 -17.95
C PHE A 101 -6.48 -7.63 -19.41
N LYS A 102 -7.24 -6.55 -19.64
CA LYS A 102 -7.69 -6.12 -20.98
C LYS A 102 -6.69 -5.22 -21.69
N ASP A 103 -5.54 -4.95 -21.09
CA ASP A 103 -4.49 -4.17 -21.73
C ASP A 103 -3.80 -4.99 -22.82
N THR A 104 -3.69 -4.42 -24.03
CA THR A 104 -3.13 -5.11 -25.20
C THR A 104 -1.70 -5.56 -24.98
N GLN A 105 -0.86 -4.76 -24.29
CA GLN A 105 0.53 -5.14 -24.01
C GLN A 105 0.59 -6.30 -23.03
N VAL A 106 -0.25 -6.28 -21.99
CA VAL A 106 -0.38 -7.39 -21.03
C VAL A 106 -0.82 -8.67 -21.74
N GLU A 107 -1.85 -8.59 -22.60
CA GLU A 107 -2.34 -9.73 -23.37
C GLU A 107 -1.28 -10.32 -24.30
N LEU A 108 -0.64 -9.47 -25.12
CA LEU A 108 0.40 -9.89 -26.06
C LEU A 108 1.59 -10.51 -25.33
N LYS A 109 2.00 -9.92 -24.20
CA LYS A 109 3.12 -10.46 -23.41
C LYS A 109 2.80 -11.82 -22.82
N ARG A 110 1.57 -12.02 -22.32
CA ARG A 110 1.13 -13.33 -21.79
C ARG A 110 1.13 -14.39 -22.88
N ARG A 111 0.53 -14.09 -24.04
CA ARG A 111 0.52 -15.00 -25.20
C ARG A 111 1.95 -15.34 -25.67
N PHE A 112 2.83 -14.35 -25.75
CA PHE A 112 4.23 -14.58 -26.10
C PHE A 112 4.91 -15.53 -25.10
N ASN A 113 4.71 -15.31 -23.80
CA ASN A 113 5.26 -16.16 -22.76
C ASN A 113 4.70 -17.59 -22.83
N ASP A 114 3.40 -17.76 -23.09
CA ASP A 114 2.79 -19.08 -23.28
C ASP A 114 3.38 -19.84 -24.48
N THR A 115 3.61 -19.15 -25.61
CA THR A 115 4.22 -19.75 -26.81
C THR A 115 5.69 -20.15 -26.61
N HIS A 116 6.41 -19.42 -25.76
CA HIS A 116 7.86 -19.55 -25.64
C HIS A 116 8.35 -20.07 -24.27
N CYS A 117 7.45 -20.47 -23.36
CA CYS A 117 7.81 -20.92 -22.02
C CYS A 117 8.77 -22.12 -22.04
N ILE A 118 8.49 -23.13 -22.86
CA ILE A 118 9.32 -24.33 -22.98
C ILE A 118 10.63 -24.00 -23.72
N ASN A 119 10.53 -23.40 -24.90
CA ASN A 119 11.68 -23.21 -25.80
C ASN A 119 12.69 -22.19 -25.31
N ARG A 120 12.27 -21.24 -24.46
CA ARG A 120 13.14 -20.17 -23.93
C ARG A 120 13.28 -20.18 -22.42
N GLY A 121 12.74 -21.21 -21.73
CA GLY A 121 12.74 -21.27 -20.27
C GLY A 121 12.03 -20.09 -19.61
N LEU A 122 11.01 -19.52 -20.28
CA LEU A 122 10.22 -18.41 -19.73
C LEU A 122 9.13 -18.94 -18.82
N LEU A 123 8.73 -18.11 -17.84
CA LEU A 123 7.49 -18.32 -17.11
C LEU A 123 6.30 -18.27 -18.05
N ASN A 124 5.28 -19.09 -17.79
CA ASN A 124 4.04 -19.01 -18.56
C ASN A 124 3.33 -17.66 -18.31
N GLY A 125 2.36 -17.32 -19.16
CA GLY A 125 1.67 -16.04 -19.12
C GLY A 125 0.94 -15.80 -17.80
N SER A 126 0.40 -16.84 -17.17
CA SER A 126 -0.29 -16.74 -15.88
C SER A 126 0.67 -16.47 -14.72
N GLU A 127 1.78 -17.21 -14.66
CA GLU A 127 2.85 -17.01 -13.67
C GLU A 127 3.49 -15.63 -13.80
N TRP A 128 3.82 -15.22 -15.03
CA TRP A 128 4.36 -13.89 -15.28
C TRP A 128 3.39 -12.80 -14.80
N TYR A 129 2.09 -12.94 -15.11
CA TYR A 129 1.06 -11.99 -14.72
C TYR A 129 0.91 -11.87 -13.19
N GLU A 130 0.95 -13.01 -12.49
CA GLU A 130 0.91 -13.06 -11.03
C GLU A 130 2.15 -12.40 -10.42
N ILE A 131 3.35 -12.70 -10.93
CA ILE A 131 4.60 -12.07 -10.48
C ILE A 131 4.57 -10.56 -10.68
N GLN A 132 4.00 -10.06 -11.78
CA GLN A 132 3.88 -8.61 -11.96
C GLN A 132 3.10 -7.97 -10.82
N ALA A 133 2.00 -8.59 -10.39
CA ALA A 133 1.17 -8.07 -9.31
C ALA A 133 1.93 -8.06 -7.97
N TYR A 134 2.61 -9.15 -7.64
CA TYR A 134 3.37 -9.26 -6.40
C TYR A 134 4.62 -8.39 -6.36
N ARG A 135 5.26 -8.12 -7.49
CA ARG A 135 6.38 -7.16 -7.55
C ARG A 135 5.91 -5.78 -7.11
N ALA A 136 4.81 -5.29 -7.68
CA ALA A 136 4.25 -3.99 -7.30
C ALA A 136 3.78 -3.97 -5.84
N LEU A 137 3.14 -5.05 -5.38
CA LEU A 137 2.71 -5.17 -3.98
C LEU A 137 3.91 -5.13 -3.02
N ASN A 138 4.89 -6.02 -3.21
CA ASN A 138 6.07 -6.10 -2.33
C ASN A 138 6.89 -4.80 -2.35
N GLN A 139 6.97 -4.10 -3.48
CA GLN A 139 7.60 -2.79 -3.57
C GLN A 139 6.89 -1.75 -2.68
N ALA A 140 5.56 -1.71 -2.71
CA ALA A 140 4.77 -0.80 -1.88
C ALA A 140 4.84 -1.16 -0.39
N LEU A 141 4.79 -2.46 -0.04
CA LEU A 141 4.86 -2.91 1.35
C LEU A 141 6.23 -2.66 2.00
N GLY A 142 7.30 -2.69 1.22
CA GLY A 142 8.66 -2.42 1.70
C GLY A 142 8.92 -0.95 2.02
N ARG A 143 7.95 -0.04 1.83
CA ARG A 143 8.21 1.40 1.95
C ARG A 143 8.33 1.90 3.39
N CYS A 144 7.70 1.22 4.34
CA CYS A 144 7.57 1.62 5.75
C CYS A 144 8.58 1.03 6.73
N ILE A 145 9.52 0.18 6.29
CA ILE A 145 10.55 -0.39 7.16
C ILE A 145 11.90 -0.24 6.46
N ARG A 146 12.78 0.59 7.01
CA ARG A 146 14.04 0.97 6.34
C ARG A 146 15.29 0.39 6.93
N HIS A 147 15.31 0.20 8.25
CA HIS A 147 16.46 -0.35 8.95
C HIS A 147 16.02 -1.27 10.08
N ARG A 148 16.98 -1.99 10.66
CA ARG A 148 16.76 -2.96 11.74
C ARG A 148 16.12 -2.41 13.02
N ASN A 149 16.19 -1.09 13.20
CA ASN A 149 15.62 -0.38 14.36
C ASN A 149 14.28 0.30 14.03
N ASP A 150 13.82 0.18 12.79
CA ASP A 150 12.55 0.76 12.35
C ASP A 150 11.42 -0.26 12.53
N TRP A 151 10.23 0.23 12.81
CA TRP A 151 9.03 -0.59 12.94
C TRP A 151 7.85 0.05 12.24
N GLY A 152 7.04 -0.80 11.62
CA GLY A 152 5.81 -0.40 10.95
C GLY A 152 4.83 -1.56 10.91
N ALA A 153 3.54 -1.24 10.95
CA ALA A 153 2.46 -2.20 10.78
C ALA A 153 2.13 -2.36 9.28
N ILE A 154 2.17 -3.58 8.78
CA ILE A 154 1.72 -3.89 7.41
C ILE A 154 0.37 -4.58 7.48
N ILE A 155 -0.64 -3.99 6.83
CA ILE A 155 -2.01 -4.48 6.85
C ILE A 155 -2.41 -4.84 5.42
N LEU A 156 -2.72 -6.12 5.19
CA LEU A 156 -3.19 -6.64 3.91
C LEU A 156 -4.69 -6.90 3.99
N ILE A 157 -5.48 -6.19 3.19
CA ILE A 157 -6.93 -6.32 3.12
C ILE A 157 -7.27 -7.08 1.84
N ASP A 158 -7.22 -8.41 1.92
CA ASP A 158 -7.67 -9.32 0.86
C ASP A 158 -7.93 -10.73 1.40
N ASP A 159 -9.14 -11.24 1.22
CA ASP A 159 -9.57 -12.57 1.69
C ASP A 159 -8.84 -13.72 0.97
N ARG A 160 -8.25 -13.48 -0.21
CA ARG A 160 -7.50 -14.50 -0.95
C ARG A 160 -6.27 -15.00 -0.18
N PHE A 161 -5.68 -14.16 0.67
CA PHE A 161 -4.52 -14.54 1.48
C PHE A 161 -4.85 -15.63 2.52
N SER A 162 -6.07 -15.64 3.07
CA SER A 162 -6.49 -16.67 4.04
C SER A 162 -6.91 -17.97 3.35
N LYS A 163 -7.50 -17.88 2.15
CA LYS A 163 -8.10 -19.03 1.45
C LYS A 163 -7.12 -19.88 0.65
N ASN A 164 -6.05 -19.29 0.11
CA ASN A 164 -5.14 -20.03 -0.74
C ASN A 164 -3.68 -19.62 -0.52
N LYS A 165 -2.87 -20.59 -0.10
CA LYS A 165 -1.45 -20.42 0.20
C LYS A 165 -0.65 -19.87 -0.98
N ARG A 166 -1.09 -20.05 -2.24
CA ARG A 166 -0.44 -19.47 -3.42
C ARG A 166 -0.30 -17.95 -3.30
N PHE A 167 -1.30 -17.28 -2.71
CA PHE A 167 -1.27 -15.82 -2.61
C PHE A 167 -0.26 -15.36 -1.56
N VAL A 168 -0.11 -16.14 -0.48
CA VAL A 168 0.95 -15.92 0.49
C VAL A 168 2.31 -16.13 -0.16
N GLN A 169 2.48 -17.12 -1.05
CA GLN A 169 3.79 -17.40 -1.67
C GLN A 169 4.35 -16.26 -2.52
N GLY A 170 3.49 -15.44 -3.11
CA GLY A 170 3.90 -14.24 -3.87
C GLY A 170 4.48 -13.12 -3.00
N LEU A 171 4.26 -13.14 -1.68
CA LEU A 171 4.83 -12.15 -0.76
C LEU A 171 6.33 -12.40 -0.52
N SER A 172 7.07 -11.33 -0.21
CA SER A 172 8.47 -11.40 0.21
C SER A 172 8.65 -12.30 1.44
N LYS A 173 9.75 -13.06 1.49
CA LYS A 173 10.02 -14.07 2.55
C LYS A 173 9.89 -13.49 3.97
N TRP A 174 10.37 -12.28 4.20
CA TRP A 174 10.29 -11.63 5.51
C TRP A 174 8.84 -11.31 5.91
N ILE A 175 7.99 -10.88 4.97
CA ILE A 175 6.56 -10.64 5.21
C ILE A 175 5.84 -11.97 5.49
N LYS A 176 6.11 -13.00 4.68
CA LYS A 176 5.48 -14.32 4.82
C LYS A 176 5.65 -14.91 6.22
N ASN A 177 6.83 -14.75 6.81
CA ASN A 177 7.14 -15.29 8.13
C ASN A 177 6.48 -14.54 9.28
N MET A 178 6.01 -13.30 9.06
CA MET A 178 5.36 -12.46 10.07
C MET A 178 3.85 -12.30 9.84
N LEU A 179 3.30 -12.97 8.83
CA LEU A 179 1.91 -12.83 8.43
C LEU A 179 0.98 -13.51 9.46
N ASN A 180 0.06 -12.74 10.02
CA ASN A 180 -1.00 -13.23 10.88
C ASN A 180 -2.36 -13.04 10.20
N HIS A 181 -3.18 -14.08 10.18
CA HIS A 181 -4.52 -14.02 9.61
C HIS A 181 -5.56 -13.72 10.68
N TYR A 182 -6.34 -12.67 10.46
CA TYR A 182 -7.41 -12.28 11.36
C TYR A 182 -8.78 -12.47 10.68
N PRO A 183 -9.67 -13.31 11.23
CA PRO A 183 -10.98 -13.57 10.62
C PRO A 183 -11.98 -12.44 10.87
N THR A 184 -11.75 -11.60 11.89
CA THR A 184 -12.65 -10.52 12.29
C THR A 184 -11.89 -9.22 12.49
N TRP A 185 -12.57 -8.09 12.27
CA TRP A 185 -12.03 -6.76 12.54
C TRP A 185 -11.55 -6.61 13.98
N LYS A 186 -12.34 -7.09 14.96
CA LYS A 186 -12.03 -6.98 16.38
C LYS A 186 -10.67 -7.61 16.72
N ASN A 187 -10.43 -8.84 16.26
CA ASN A 187 -9.18 -9.54 16.54
C ASN A 187 -7.98 -8.84 15.90
N MET A 188 -8.16 -8.31 14.70
CA MET A 188 -7.12 -7.53 14.00
C MET A 188 -6.80 -6.24 14.77
N TYR A 189 -7.84 -5.52 15.21
CA TYR A 189 -7.71 -4.28 15.97
C TYR A 189 -7.01 -4.50 17.31
N ASP A 190 -7.39 -5.54 18.05
CA ASP A 190 -6.75 -5.89 19.32
C ASP A 190 -5.27 -6.28 19.12
N GLY A 191 -4.98 -7.08 18.09
CA GLY A 191 -3.60 -7.44 17.73
C GLY A 191 -2.75 -6.25 17.31
N LEU A 192 -3.32 -5.30 16.55
CA LEU A 192 -2.65 -4.07 16.15
C LEU A 192 -2.35 -3.18 17.35
N ASN A 193 -3.30 -3.01 18.28
CA ASN A 193 -3.10 -2.24 19.50
C ASN A 193 -1.99 -2.83 20.38
N GLN A 194 -1.97 -4.15 20.56
CA GLN A 194 -0.91 -4.83 21.31
C GLN A 194 0.45 -4.66 20.64
N PHE A 195 0.52 -4.79 19.32
CA PHE A 195 1.73 -4.55 18.56
C PHE A 195 2.24 -3.11 18.75
N MET A 196 1.37 -2.10 18.59
CA MET A 196 1.75 -0.69 18.74
C MET A 196 2.23 -0.37 20.15
N GLN A 197 1.57 -0.89 21.19
CA GLN A 197 2.00 -0.69 22.58
C GLN A 197 3.37 -1.32 22.85
N LYS A 198 3.62 -2.52 22.33
CA LYS A 198 4.91 -3.21 22.45
C LYS A 198 6.03 -2.40 21.80
N GLN A 199 5.83 -1.93 20.58
CA GLN A 199 6.86 -1.16 19.86
C GLN A 199 7.12 0.21 20.52
N LYS A 200 6.09 0.90 21.00
CA LYS A 200 6.26 2.17 21.73
C LYS A 200 7.09 2.02 23.01
N LYS A 201 6.89 0.93 23.76
CA LYS A 201 7.69 0.64 24.96
C LYS A 201 9.15 0.38 24.61
N SER A 202 9.42 -0.41 23.56
CA SER A 202 10.79 -0.72 23.13
C SER A 202 11.56 0.50 22.58
N VAL A 203 10.88 1.55 22.13
CA VAL A 203 11.52 2.80 21.69
C VAL A 203 11.79 3.75 22.86
N GLY A 204 11.01 3.69 23.95
CA GLY A 204 11.18 4.53 25.14
C GLY A 204 12.18 3.98 26.18
N GLU A 205 12.78 2.82 25.95
CA GLU A 205 13.79 2.19 26.81
C GLU A 205 15.25 2.49 26.37
N PHE A 206 15.46 3.53 25.55
CA PHE A 206 16.77 4.04 25.15
C PHE A 206 16.95 5.50 25.53
#